data_AF-A0A1A8ZCK4-F1
#
_entry.id   AF-A0A1A8ZCK4-F1
#
_cell.length_a   1.000
_cell.length_b   1.000
_cell.length_c   1.000
_cell.angle_alpha   90.00
_cell.angle_beta   90.00
_cell.angle_gamma   90.00
#
_symmetry.space_group_name_H-M   'P 1'
#
loop_
_entity.id
_entity.type
_entity.pdbx_description
1 polymer ?
#
loop_
_entity_poly.entity_id
_entity_poly.type
_entity_poly.pdbx_seq_one_letter_code
_entity_poly.pdbx_strand_id
1 'polypeptide(L)'
;MDAQPAPDTRPCAHCGREVPQRAGAGRPFRYCRDNDGACQRASRNSRMRHRNSPGLPGQVARTWEAVDRLDQLVETLTEALHAELSPAGVERQLAELRAETATQVAAAHTARDEARRDAEDAAATAARHRQQAQAATAERDAARERAERAESEATRATGAARSAEAARDEARGDAAAAQALRVQAERDRDAARHELRTLRGELDGERRRGTDLTAERDAARADAERATRSAGEALTRAQQLRTDADRARTETEAARAAAAQARQETEQARAQAEQARAEQRAAQTAREQADAAATAARAETEDARGVLAARTGERDALAAELAAARQAAGAAEARLAELTVRLAAAEADRDAAQRRAGQLADQVSDLASALARLSTRTG
;
A
#
# COMPACT_ATOMS: atom_id res chain seq x y z
N MET A 1 151.64 23.68 124.16
CA MET A 1 152.02 22.44 124.88
C MET A 1 151.13 21.34 124.33
N ASP A 2 151.44 20.83 123.14
CA ASP A 2 152.46 19.79 122.86
C ASP A 2 151.92 18.38 123.17
N ALA A 3 151.64 17.64 122.09
CA ALA A 3 151.89 16.21 121.97
C ALA A 3 151.78 15.86 120.49
N GLN A 4 152.86 16.08 119.72
CA GLN A 4 152.98 15.45 118.40
C GLN A 4 152.91 13.93 118.63
N PRO A 5 151.94 13.21 118.03
CA PRO A 5 151.82 11.77 118.24
C PRO A 5 153.07 11.09 117.67
N ALA A 6 153.70 10.27 118.51
CA ALA A 6 154.81 9.43 118.09
C ALA A 6 154.35 8.60 116.87
N PRO A 7 155.14 8.53 115.79
CA PRO A 7 154.78 7.72 114.64
C PRO A 7 154.59 6.27 115.08
N ASP A 8 153.43 5.68 114.79
CA ASP A 8 153.16 4.26 115.05
C ASP A 8 154.16 3.45 114.22
N THR A 9 155.21 2.94 114.88
CA THR A 9 156.23 2.11 114.25
C THR A 9 155.90 0.64 114.52
N ARG A 10 155.86 -0.16 113.45
CA ARG A 10 155.78 -1.62 113.57
C ARG A 10 157.10 -2.26 113.15
N PRO A 11 157.55 -3.33 113.82
CA PRO A 11 158.76 -4.03 113.42
C PRO A 11 158.59 -4.62 112.02
N CYS A 12 159.62 -4.45 111.18
CA CYS A 12 159.71 -5.06 109.86
C CYS A 12 159.60 -6.58 109.99
N ALA A 13 158.69 -7.19 109.24
CA ALA A 13 158.47 -8.63 109.26
C ALA A 13 159.66 -9.47 108.74
N HIS A 14 160.77 -8.83 108.33
CA HIS A 14 161.99 -9.53 107.94
C HIS A 14 163.19 -9.25 108.86
N CYS A 15 163.53 -7.99 109.11
CA CYS A 15 164.72 -7.63 109.89
C CYS A 15 164.41 -7.07 111.29
N GLY A 16 163.13 -6.96 111.66
CA GLY A 16 162.71 -6.44 112.97
C GLY A 16 162.86 -4.92 113.15
N ARG A 17 163.52 -4.21 112.23
CA ARG A 17 163.71 -2.75 112.30
C ARG A 17 162.37 -2.03 112.31
N GLU A 18 162.23 -1.00 113.13
CA GLU A 18 161.02 -0.18 113.19
C GLU A 18 160.70 0.47 111.84
N VAL A 19 159.51 0.20 111.32
CA VAL A 19 158.99 0.75 110.06
C VAL A 19 157.86 1.72 110.38
N PRO A 20 158.00 3.01 110.03
CA PRO A 20 156.94 4.00 110.20
C PRO A 20 155.68 3.59 109.43
N GLN A 21 154.54 3.50 110.11
CA GLN A 21 153.25 3.21 109.48
C GLN A 21 152.61 4.49 108.91
N ARG A 22 151.65 4.31 108.00
CA ARG A 22 150.81 5.41 107.52
C ARG A 22 149.69 5.68 108.52
N ALA A 23 149.46 6.94 108.85
CA ALA A 23 148.24 7.35 109.53
C ALA A 23 147.09 7.41 108.50
N GLY A 24 146.31 6.35 108.34
CA GLY A 24 145.14 6.33 107.44
C GLY A 24 144.64 4.94 107.01
N ALA A 25 143.48 4.90 106.36
CA ALA A 25 142.85 3.68 105.84
C ALA A 25 143.65 3.10 104.67
N GLY A 26 144.14 1.87 104.82
CA GLY A 26 144.94 1.15 103.83
C GLY A 26 145.71 0.00 104.48
N ARG A 27 146.24 -0.92 103.67
CA ARG A 27 146.96 -2.09 104.20
C ARG A 27 148.25 -1.66 104.92
N PRO A 28 148.46 -2.05 106.19
CA PRO A 28 149.65 -1.68 106.94
C PRO A 28 150.95 -2.10 106.26
N PHE A 29 152.00 -1.30 106.43
CA PHE A 29 153.32 -1.59 105.88
C PHE A 29 154.00 -2.71 106.68
N ARG A 30 154.23 -3.84 106.02
CA ARG A 30 154.84 -5.04 106.65
C ARG A 30 156.38 -5.08 106.57
N TYR A 31 157.03 -4.29 105.71
CA TYR A 31 158.48 -4.38 105.45
C TYR A 31 159.16 -3.01 105.36
N CYS A 32 160.46 -2.96 105.67
CA CYS A 32 161.33 -1.80 105.47
C CYS A 32 161.29 -1.29 104.03
N ARG A 33 161.22 0.03 103.87
CA ARG A 33 161.14 0.72 102.59
C ARG A 33 162.43 1.47 102.24
N ASP A 34 163.23 1.77 103.26
CA ASP A 34 164.53 2.44 103.22
C ASP A 34 165.66 1.61 102.60
N ASN A 35 165.44 0.31 102.31
CA ASN A 35 166.45 -0.57 101.70
C ASN A 35 166.12 -1.04 100.27
N ASP A 36 165.46 -0.19 99.49
CA ASP A 36 165.03 -0.51 98.11
C ASP A 36 164.23 -1.80 98.02
N GLY A 37 163.43 -2.11 99.05
CA GLY A 37 162.63 -3.34 99.12
C GLY A 37 163.44 -4.63 99.30
N ALA A 38 164.71 -4.56 99.66
CA ALA A 38 165.53 -5.74 99.94
C ALA A 38 164.93 -6.60 101.07
N CYS A 39 164.28 -6.01 102.09
CA CYS A 39 163.58 -6.79 103.13
C CYS A 39 162.36 -7.56 102.58
N GLN A 40 161.58 -6.94 101.70
CA GLN A 40 160.44 -7.60 101.05
C GLN A 40 160.93 -8.72 100.11
N ARG A 41 161.98 -8.46 99.31
CA ARG A 41 162.61 -9.46 98.43
C ARG A 41 163.24 -10.60 99.22
N ALA A 42 163.91 -10.33 100.33
CA ALA A 42 164.55 -11.34 101.17
C ALA A 42 163.51 -12.20 101.88
N SER A 43 162.42 -11.62 102.39
CA SER A 43 161.27 -12.38 102.90
C SER A 43 160.59 -13.21 101.78
N ARG A 44 160.47 -12.67 100.57
CA ARG A 44 159.95 -13.43 99.40
C ARG A 44 160.89 -14.58 99.02
N ASN A 45 162.20 -14.36 98.99
CA ASN A 45 163.19 -15.39 98.71
C ASN A 45 163.26 -16.44 99.82
N SER A 46 163.14 -16.06 101.08
CA SER A 46 163.04 -17.00 102.21
C SER A 46 161.77 -17.85 102.10
N ARG A 47 160.61 -17.24 101.79
CA ARG A 47 159.37 -17.98 101.51
C ARG A 47 159.50 -18.91 100.31
N MET A 48 160.07 -18.46 99.19
CA MET A 48 160.32 -19.33 98.04
C MET A 48 161.28 -20.48 98.37
N ARG A 49 162.35 -20.22 99.13
CA ARG A 49 163.30 -21.25 99.57
C ARG A 49 162.64 -22.26 100.50
N HIS A 50 161.81 -21.81 101.45
CA HIS A 50 161.05 -22.70 102.31
C HIS A 50 160.00 -23.49 101.53
N ARG A 51 159.29 -22.85 100.60
CA ARG A 51 158.27 -23.48 99.74
C ARG A 51 158.84 -24.52 98.77
N ASN A 52 160.06 -24.31 98.30
CA ASN A 52 160.77 -25.22 97.39
C ASN A 52 161.79 -26.11 98.11
N SER A 53 161.82 -26.10 99.45
CA SER A 53 162.69 -26.97 100.24
C SER A 53 162.16 -28.42 100.18
N PRO A 54 162.99 -29.41 99.80
CA PRO A 54 162.59 -30.81 99.82
C PRO A 54 162.42 -31.31 101.26
N GLY A 55 161.32 -32.01 101.53
CA GLY A 55 160.99 -32.58 102.85
C GLY A 55 159.86 -31.86 103.59
N LEU A 56 159.68 -32.23 104.87
CA LEU A 56 158.64 -31.73 105.78
C LEU A 56 158.47 -30.19 105.80
N PRO A 57 159.54 -29.36 105.82
CA PRO A 57 159.38 -27.91 105.92
C PRO A 57 158.65 -27.27 104.71
N GLY A 58 158.90 -27.77 103.50
CA GLY A 58 158.23 -27.27 102.29
C GLY A 58 156.80 -27.78 102.12
N GLN A 59 156.50 -28.98 102.63
CA GLN A 59 155.12 -29.47 102.73
C GLN A 59 154.33 -28.63 103.74
N VAL A 60 154.91 -28.33 104.91
CA VAL A 60 154.31 -27.45 105.93
C VAL A 60 154.05 -26.04 105.39
N ALA A 61 154.98 -25.46 104.62
CA ALA A 61 154.77 -24.14 104.02
C ALA A 61 153.60 -24.11 103.01
N ARG A 62 153.43 -25.17 102.20
CA ARG A 62 152.32 -25.27 101.25
C ARG A 62 150.98 -25.54 101.94
N THR A 63 150.96 -26.32 103.02
CA THR A 63 149.73 -26.51 103.80
C THR A 63 149.32 -25.21 104.48
N TRP A 64 150.27 -24.41 104.98
CA TRP A 64 149.96 -23.08 105.53
C TRP A 64 149.37 -22.11 104.50
N GLU A 65 149.84 -22.11 103.25
CA GLU A 65 149.21 -21.29 102.20
C GLU A 65 147.82 -21.77 101.80
N ALA A 66 147.57 -23.09 101.82
CA ALA A 66 146.23 -23.64 101.62
C ALA A 66 145.29 -23.24 102.77
N VAL A 67 145.80 -23.20 104.00
CA VAL A 67 145.09 -22.68 105.18
C VAL A 67 144.76 -21.20 105.00
N ASP A 68 145.72 -20.34 104.62
CA ASP A 68 145.48 -18.91 104.34
C ASP A 68 144.40 -18.70 103.25
N ARG A 69 144.36 -19.56 102.23
CA ARG A 69 143.37 -19.47 101.16
C ARG A 69 141.99 -19.95 101.60
N LEU A 70 141.93 -20.97 102.45
CA LEU A 70 140.69 -21.40 103.10
C LEU A 70 140.19 -20.30 104.03
N ASP A 71 141.05 -19.66 104.81
CA ASP A 71 140.68 -18.53 105.66
C ASP A 71 140.12 -17.37 104.83
N GLN A 72 140.73 -17.04 103.69
CA GLN A 72 140.21 -15.99 102.82
C GLN A 72 138.84 -16.36 102.20
N LEU A 73 138.65 -17.62 101.82
CA LEU A 73 137.34 -18.10 101.33
C LEU A 73 136.29 -18.09 102.44
N VAL A 74 136.66 -18.50 103.65
CA VAL A 74 135.79 -18.46 104.83
C VAL A 74 135.43 -17.01 105.15
N GLU A 75 136.37 -16.07 105.09
CA GLU A 75 136.11 -14.64 105.29
C GLU A 75 135.13 -14.10 104.23
N THR A 76 135.38 -14.39 102.96
CA THR A 76 134.50 -13.94 101.86
C THR A 76 133.10 -14.57 101.95
N LEU A 77 133.02 -15.87 102.30
CA LEU A 77 131.75 -16.56 102.52
C LEU A 77 131.05 -16.03 103.77
N THR A 78 131.79 -15.71 104.83
CA THR A 78 131.22 -15.14 106.05
C THR A 78 130.69 -13.74 105.79
N GLU A 79 131.38 -12.91 105.01
CA GLU A 79 130.92 -11.59 104.60
C GLU A 79 129.69 -11.66 103.69
N ALA A 80 129.67 -12.56 102.70
CA ALA A 80 128.52 -12.78 101.84
C ALA A 80 127.32 -13.33 102.63
N LEU A 81 127.57 -14.32 103.50
CA LEU A 81 126.54 -14.89 104.37
C LEU A 81 126.04 -13.86 105.38
N HIS A 82 126.90 -12.98 105.91
CA HIS A 82 126.48 -11.87 106.77
C HIS A 82 125.72 -10.80 105.95
N ALA A 83 126.10 -10.53 104.71
CA ALA A 83 125.39 -9.59 103.85
C ALA A 83 123.96 -10.08 103.52
N GLU A 84 123.76 -11.39 103.35
CA GLU A 84 122.44 -11.97 103.03
C GLU A 84 121.64 -12.40 104.27
N LEU A 85 122.27 -12.88 105.35
CA LEU A 85 121.62 -13.34 106.59
C LEU A 85 121.63 -12.29 107.72
N SER A 86 122.29 -11.14 107.55
CA SER A 86 122.08 -10.02 108.48
C SER A 86 120.64 -9.52 108.38
N PRO A 87 120.10 -8.91 109.46
CA PRO A 87 118.77 -8.31 109.43
C PRO A 87 118.57 -7.36 108.24
N ALA A 88 119.58 -6.56 107.90
CA ALA A 88 119.53 -5.63 106.76
C ALA A 88 119.49 -6.34 105.39
N GLY A 89 120.20 -7.46 105.23
CA GLY A 89 120.18 -8.30 104.03
C GLY A 89 118.82 -8.92 103.77
N VAL A 90 118.24 -9.52 104.81
CA VAL A 90 116.90 -10.12 104.77
C VAL A 90 115.83 -9.06 104.52
N GLU A 91 115.92 -7.89 105.15
CA GLU A 91 115.00 -6.77 104.90
C GLU A 91 115.06 -6.29 103.45
N ARG A 92 116.25 -6.23 102.84
CA ARG A 92 116.42 -5.90 101.41
C ARG A 92 115.78 -6.96 100.51
N GLN A 93 116.06 -8.25 100.74
CA GLN A 93 115.43 -9.34 99.98
C GLN A 93 113.90 -9.34 100.13
N LEU A 94 113.39 -9.10 101.34
CA LEU A 94 111.95 -8.97 101.59
C LEU A 94 111.37 -7.74 100.91
N ALA A 95 112.09 -6.62 100.86
CA ALA A 95 111.65 -5.41 100.15
C ALA A 95 111.61 -5.62 98.64
N GLU A 96 112.61 -6.29 98.06
CA GLU A 96 112.64 -6.68 96.65
C GLU A 96 111.49 -7.62 96.31
N LEU A 97 111.29 -8.70 97.08
CA LEU A 97 110.17 -9.62 96.89
C LEU A 97 108.81 -8.91 97.03
N ARG A 98 108.68 -7.97 97.98
CA ARG A 98 107.46 -7.15 98.11
C ARG A 98 107.26 -6.24 96.90
N ALA A 99 108.31 -5.65 96.34
CA ALA A 99 108.23 -4.81 95.15
C ALA A 99 107.87 -5.63 93.90
N GLU A 100 108.47 -6.81 93.72
CA GLU A 100 108.12 -7.74 92.65
C GLU A 100 106.67 -8.22 92.78
N THR A 101 106.25 -8.62 93.99
CA THR A 101 104.88 -9.03 94.26
C THR A 101 103.90 -7.88 94.01
N ALA A 102 104.22 -6.66 94.44
CA ALA A 102 103.39 -5.48 94.17
C ALA A 102 103.26 -5.20 92.66
N THR A 103 104.35 -5.39 91.90
CA THR A 103 104.34 -5.26 90.43
C THR A 103 103.48 -6.32 89.77
N GLN A 104 103.58 -7.59 90.21
CA GLN A 104 102.75 -8.68 89.71
C GLN A 104 101.26 -8.46 90.02
N VAL A 105 100.93 -7.99 91.23
CA VAL A 105 99.56 -7.67 91.63
C VAL A 105 99.01 -6.49 90.81
N ALA A 106 99.80 -5.45 90.58
CA ALA A 106 99.41 -4.33 89.73
C ALA A 106 99.16 -4.77 88.26
N ALA A 107 100.02 -5.64 87.72
CA ALA A 107 99.85 -6.23 86.40
C ALA A 107 98.57 -7.09 86.32
N ALA A 108 98.31 -7.92 87.34
CA ALA A 108 97.10 -8.74 87.42
C ALA A 108 95.82 -7.89 87.52
N HIS A 109 95.84 -6.78 88.29
CA HIS A 109 94.73 -5.85 88.35
C HIS A 109 94.50 -5.14 87.01
N THR A 110 95.57 -4.72 86.34
CA THR A 110 95.48 -4.09 85.01
C THR A 110 94.88 -5.06 84.00
N ALA A 111 95.38 -6.30 83.94
CA ALA A 111 94.86 -7.33 83.05
C ALA A 111 93.39 -7.69 83.37
N ARG A 112 93.01 -7.74 84.65
CA ARG A 112 91.60 -7.96 85.05
C ARG A 112 90.71 -6.81 84.58
N ASP A 113 91.14 -5.57 84.75
CA ASP A 113 90.36 -4.40 84.40
C ASP A 113 90.27 -4.20 82.88
N GLU A 114 91.31 -4.57 82.12
CA GLU A 114 91.27 -4.72 80.66
C GLU A 114 90.28 -5.80 80.24
N ALA A 115 90.39 -7.03 80.77
CA ALA A 115 89.45 -8.11 80.48
C ALA A 115 87.99 -7.75 80.81
N ARG A 116 87.77 -6.99 81.89
CA ARG A 116 86.44 -6.49 82.23
C ARG A 116 85.92 -5.49 81.19
N ARG A 117 86.75 -4.53 80.75
CA ARG A 117 86.38 -3.56 79.71
C ARG A 117 86.09 -4.26 78.38
N ASP A 118 86.93 -5.20 77.98
CA ASP A 118 86.72 -5.99 76.77
C ASP A 118 85.39 -6.78 76.82
N ALA A 119 85.06 -7.36 77.98
CA ALA A 119 83.80 -8.06 78.19
C ALA A 119 82.59 -7.11 78.14
N GLU A 120 82.69 -5.92 78.73
CA GLU A 120 81.66 -4.88 78.67
C GLU A 120 81.44 -4.37 77.23
N ASP A 121 82.51 -4.14 76.47
CA ASP A 121 82.45 -3.72 75.07
C ASP A 121 81.88 -4.81 74.16
N ALA A 122 82.27 -6.06 74.38
CA ALA A 122 81.70 -7.21 73.69
C ALA A 122 80.20 -7.37 73.99
N ALA A 123 79.80 -7.19 75.26
CA ALA A 123 78.40 -7.23 75.67
C ALA A 123 77.58 -6.09 75.04
N ALA A 124 78.12 -4.87 75.02
CA ALA A 124 77.49 -3.71 74.39
C ALA A 124 77.34 -3.92 72.87
N THR A 125 78.37 -4.47 72.20
CA THR A 125 78.33 -4.79 70.77
C THR A 125 77.31 -5.87 70.47
N ALA A 126 77.27 -6.95 71.26
CA ALA A 126 76.27 -8.00 71.13
C ALA A 126 74.84 -7.47 71.36
N ALA A 127 74.64 -6.56 72.32
CA ALA A 127 73.35 -5.92 72.55
C ALA A 127 72.91 -5.07 71.34
N ARG A 128 73.81 -4.28 70.75
CA ARG A 128 73.55 -3.51 69.52
C ARG A 128 73.18 -4.41 68.36
N HIS A 129 73.91 -5.51 68.13
CA HIS A 129 73.58 -6.46 67.06
C HIS A 129 72.23 -7.15 67.27
N ARG A 130 71.88 -7.50 68.52
CA ARG A 130 70.54 -8.04 68.82
C ARG A 130 69.44 -7.03 68.53
N GLN A 131 69.62 -5.77 68.93
CA GLN A 131 68.65 -4.71 68.63
C GLN A 131 68.51 -4.47 67.12
N GLN A 132 69.62 -4.45 66.38
CA GLN A 132 69.60 -4.33 64.92
C GLN A 132 68.89 -5.52 64.25
N ALA A 133 69.14 -6.75 64.70
CA ALA A 133 68.47 -7.94 64.16
C ALA A 133 66.96 -7.96 64.46
N GLN A 134 66.57 -7.49 65.65
CA GLN A 134 65.15 -7.32 66.02
C GLN A 134 64.49 -6.24 65.16
N ALA A 135 65.14 -5.10 64.95
CA ALA A 135 64.64 -4.04 64.08
C ALA A 135 64.48 -4.53 62.63
N ALA A 136 65.49 -5.21 62.07
CA ALA A 136 65.43 -5.76 60.72
C ALA A 136 64.31 -6.80 60.56
N THR A 137 64.06 -7.61 61.59
CA THR A 137 62.94 -8.58 61.60
C THR A 137 61.60 -7.86 61.61
N ALA A 138 61.43 -6.85 62.47
CA ALA A 138 60.21 -6.05 62.53
C ALA A 138 59.94 -5.29 61.23
N GLU A 139 60.98 -4.74 60.59
CA GLU A 139 60.87 -4.08 59.29
C GLU A 139 60.44 -5.04 58.18
N ARG A 140 61.03 -6.24 58.16
CA ARG A 140 60.65 -7.30 57.20
C ARG A 140 59.20 -7.72 57.38
N ASP A 141 58.78 -7.95 58.62
CA ASP A 141 57.41 -8.39 58.90
C ASP A 141 56.40 -7.28 58.56
N ALA A 142 56.71 -6.03 58.88
CA ALA A 142 55.90 -4.88 58.46
C ALA A 142 55.86 -4.71 56.93
N ALA A 143 56.96 -4.97 56.22
CA ALA A 143 57.00 -4.95 54.77
C ALA A 143 56.14 -6.07 54.16
N ARG A 144 56.17 -7.26 54.74
CA ARG A 144 55.33 -8.39 54.33
C ARG A 144 53.85 -8.07 54.51
N GLU A 145 53.45 -7.55 55.67
CA GLU A 145 52.05 -7.14 55.87
C GLU A 145 51.59 -6.06 54.89
N ARG A 146 52.47 -5.08 54.57
CA ARG A 146 52.15 -4.07 53.55
C ARG A 146 51.95 -4.70 52.18
N ALA A 147 52.78 -5.68 51.80
CA ALA A 147 52.63 -6.40 50.54
C ALA A 147 51.33 -7.23 50.50
N GLU A 148 51.00 -7.96 51.56
CA GLU A 148 49.76 -8.75 51.67
C GLU A 148 48.51 -7.86 51.62
N ARG A 149 48.55 -6.68 52.27
CA ARG A 149 47.47 -5.67 52.16
C ARG A 149 47.33 -5.15 50.73
N ALA A 150 48.44 -4.78 50.09
CA ALA A 150 48.43 -4.27 48.71
C ALA A 150 47.92 -5.33 47.71
N GLU A 151 48.27 -6.61 47.89
CA GLU A 151 47.77 -7.71 47.05
C GLU A 151 46.26 -7.93 47.25
N SER A 152 45.79 -7.86 48.50
CA SER A 152 44.36 -7.96 48.82
C SER A 152 43.55 -6.81 48.22
N GLU A 153 44.07 -5.58 48.29
CA GLU A 153 43.47 -4.40 47.66
C GLU A 153 43.47 -4.51 46.14
N ALA A 154 44.57 -4.96 45.52
CA ALA A 154 44.66 -5.17 44.08
C ALA A 154 43.67 -6.25 43.58
N THR A 155 43.52 -7.33 44.34
CA THR A 155 42.55 -8.39 44.06
C THR A 155 41.12 -7.87 44.14
N ARG A 156 40.80 -7.10 45.19
CA ARG A 156 39.49 -6.45 45.33
C ARG A 156 39.21 -5.45 44.21
N ALA A 157 40.19 -4.63 43.84
CA ALA A 157 40.06 -3.65 42.77
C ALA A 157 39.84 -4.35 41.41
N THR A 158 40.57 -5.43 41.15
CA THR A 158 40.38 -6.26 39.94
C THR A 158 39.00 -6.91 39.92
N GLY A 159 38.54 -7.45 41.06
CA GLY A 159 37.19 -8.00 41.19
C GLY A 159 36.10 -6.96 40.92
N ALA A 160 36.22 -5.78 41.53
CA ALA A 160 35.29 -4.67 41.32
C ALA A 160 35.28 -4.18 39.87
N ALA A 161 36.44 -4.09 39.22
CA ALA A 161 36.55 -3.72 37.81
C ALA A 161 35.84 -4.74 36.90
N ARG A 162 36.07 -6.04 37.09
CA ARG A 162 35.36 -7.09 36.32
C ARG A 162 33.86 -7.07 36.55
N SER A 163 33.40 -6.86 37.79
CA SER A 163 31.97 -6.72 38.07
C SER A 163 31.37 -5.49 37.40
N ALA A 164 32.08 -4.36 37.37
CA ALA A 164 31.64 -3.16 36.68
C ALA A 164 31.59 -3.33 35.15
N GLU A 165 32.56 -4.04 34.57
CA GLU A 165 32.56 -4.40 33.14
C GLU A 165 31.39 -5.32 32.80
N ALA A 166 31.16 -6.37 33.58
CA ALA A 166 30.03 -7.28 33.40
C ALA A 166 28.68 -6.54 33.47
N ALA A 167 28.49 -5.67 34.49
CA ALA A 167 27.28 -4.86 34.62
C ALA A 167 27.09 -3.89 33.46
N ARG A 168 28.19 -3.33 32.93
CA ARG A 168 28.14 -2.44 31.75
C ARG A 168 27.72 -3.21 30.49
N ASP A 169 28.24 -4.40 30.29
CA ASP A 169 27.93 -5.21 29.12
C ASP A 169 26.51 -5.78 29.18
N GLU A 170 26.02 -6.15 30.37
CA GLU A 170 24.61 -6.46 30.62
C GLU A 170 23.70 -5.28 30.28
N ALA A 171 24.01 -4.08 30.83
CA ALA A 171 23.23 -2.87 30.54
C ALA A 171 23.23 -2.49 29.04
N ARG A 172 24.33 -2.76 28.32
CA ARG A 172 24.40 -2.59 26.86
C ARG A 172 23.55 -3.62 26.12
N GLY A 173 23.56 -4.88 26.57
CA GLY A 173 22.70 -5.94 26.05
C GLY A 173 21.23 -5.59 26.20
N ASP A 174 20.83 -5.14 27.39
CA ASP A 174 19.46 -4.70 27.68
C ASP A 174 19.04 -3.49 26.84
N ALA A 175 19.92 -2.49 26.71
CA ALA A 175 19.66 -1.32 25.87
C ALA A 175 19.50 -1.71 24.38
N ALA A 176 20.33 -2.63 23.88
CA ALA A 176 20.22 -3.14 22.52
C ALA A 176 18.93 -3.93 22.30
N ALA A 177 18.54 -4.78 23.25
CA ALA A 177 17.29 -5.53 23.22
C ALA A 177 16.07 -4.60 23.24
N ALA A 178 16.08 -3.59 24.11
CA ALA A 178 15.04 -2.57 24.16
C ALA A 178 14.92 -1.79 22.84
N GLN A 179 16.06 -1.41 22.24
CA GLN A 179 16.06 -0.73 20.94
C GLN A 179 15.51 -1.64 19.83
N ALA A 180 15.86 -2.93 19.81
CA ALA A 180 15.33 -3.89 18.85
C ALA A 180 13.81 -4.03 18.97
N LEU A 181 13.28 -4.13 20.21
CA LEU A 181 11.85 -4.16 20.47
C LEU A 181 11.13 -2.89 20.01
N ARG A 182 11.74 -1.70 20.22
CA ARG A 182 11.18 -0.43 19.72
C ARG A 182 11.10 -0.41 18.19
N VAL A 183 12.16 -0.80 17.50
CA VAL A 183 12.19 -0.88 16.03
C VAL A 183 11.14 -1.86 15.52
N GLN A 184 10.99 -3.02 16.17
CA GLN A 184 9.96 -4.00 15.81
C GLN A 184 8.56 -3.43 16.00
N ALA A 185 8.28 -2.81 17.15
CA ALA A 185 6.98 -2.19 17.42
C ALA A 185 6.63 -1.07 16.42
N GLU A 186 7.63 -0.29 15.96
CA GLU A 186 7.44 0.71 14.91
C GLU A 186 7.09 0.08 13.56
N ARG A 187 7.77 -1.01 13.18
CA ARG A 187 7.46 -1.77 11.97
C ARG A 187 6.06 -2.37 12.01
N ASP A 188 5.69 -3.00 13.13
CA ASP A 188 4.36 -3.60 13.32
C ASP A 188 3.27 -2.54 13.25
N ARG A 189 3.49 -1.37 13.88
CA ARG A 189 2.58 -0.21 13.79
C ARG A 189 2.43 0.27 12.36
N ASP A 190 3.53 0.40 11.62
CA ASP A 190 3.50 0.91 10.25
C ASP A 190 2.86 -0.10 9.28
N ALA A 191 3.08 -1.40 9.50
CA ALA A 191 2.37 -2.49 8.83
C ALA A 191 0.85 -2.42 9.09
N ALA A 192 0.44 -2.34 10.36
CA ALA A 192 -0.97 -2.21 10.73
C ALA A 192 -1.62 -0.95 10.13
N ARG A 193 -0.89 0.17 10.08
CA ARG A 193 -1.35 1.41 9.40
C ARG A 193 -1.47 1.24 7.89
N HIS A 194 -0.63 0.42 7.28
CA HIS A 194 -0.72 0.13 5.85
C HIS A 194 -1.93 -0.76 5.56
N GLU A 195 -2.11 -1.85 6.32
CA GLU A 195 -3.28 -2.73 6.23
C GLU A 195 -4.59 -1.94 6.43
N LEU A 196 -4.66 -1.07 7.44
CA LEU A 196 -5.84 -0.24 7.67
C LEU A 196 -6.14 0.72 6.52
N ARG A 197 -5.11 1.25 5.83
CA ARG A 197 -5.30 2.09 4.64
C ARG A 197 -5.83 1.26 3.46
N THR A 198 -5.30 0.06 3.27
CA THR A 198 -5.77 -0.89 2.24
C THR A 198 -7.23 -1.24 2.48
N LEU A 199 -7.60 -1.67 3.69
CA LEU A 199 -8.98 -2.02 4.05
C LEU A 199 -9.95 -0.85 3.89
N ARG A 200 -9.53 0.38 4.21
CA ARG A 200 -10.34 1.58 3.94
C ARG A 200 -10.56 1.81 2.45
N GLY A 201 -9.50 1.64 1.64
CA GLY A 201 -9.59 1.74 0.19
C GLY A 201 -10.53 0.70 -0.41
N GLU A 202 -10.47 -0.54 0.08
CA GLU A 202 -11.39 -1.62 -0.30
C GLU A 202 -12.84 -1.30 0.10
N LEU A 203 -13.07 -0.85 1.34
CA LEU A 203 -14.40 -0.46 1.81
C LEU A 203 -14.99 0.70 1.00
N ASP A 204 -14.19 1.71 0.67
CA ASP A 204 -14.63 2.83 -0.18
C ASP A 204 -14.83 2.39 -1.64
N GLY A 205 -14.11 1.38 -2.10
CA GLY A 205 -14.36 0.69 -3.37
C GLY A 205 -15.71 -0.03 -3.38
N GLU A 206 -15.99 -0.82 -2.35
CA GLU A 206 -17.27 -1.54 -2.19
C GLU A 206 -18.46 -0.59 -2.02
N ARG A 207 -18.28 0.51 -1.28
CA ARG A 207 -19.32 1.56 -1.17
C ARG A 207 -19.66 2.17 -2.52
N ARG A 208 -18.65 2.47 -3.34
CA ARG A 208 -18.85 2.97 -4.71
C ARG A 208 -19.56 1.94 -5.58
N ARG A 209 -19.15 0.67 -5.52
CA ARG A 209 -19.87 -0.42 -6.21
C ARG A 209 -21.33 -0.50 -5.78
N GLY A 210 -21.61 -0.36 -4.48
CA GLY A 210 -22.97 -0.32 -3.95
C GLY A 210 -23.78 0.86 -4.47
N THR A 211 -23.19 2.06 -4.57
CA THR A 211 -23.87 3.22 -5.16
C THR A 211 -24.12 3.04 -6.65
N ASP A 212 -23.16 2.48 -7.39
CA ASP A 212 -23.26 2.24 -8.83
C ASP A 212 -24.37 1.20 -9.12
N LEU A 213 -24.37 0.07 -8.41
CA LEU A 213 -25.43 -0.94 -8.51
C LEU A 213 -26.82 -0.38 -8.14
N THR A 214 -26.89 0.53 -7.18
CA THR A 214 -28.14 1.21 -6.82
C THR A 214 -28.63 2.10 -7.97
N ALA A 215 -27.72 2.87 -8.58
CA ALA A 215 -28.04 3.71 -9.72
C ALA A 215 -28.46 2.88 -10.95
N GLU A 216 -27.77 1.77 -11.22
CA GLU A 216 -28.13 0.82 -12.29
C GLU A 216 -29.52 0.22 -12.07
N ARG A 217 -29.81 -0.23 -10.84
CA ARG A 217 -31.14 -0.74 -10.47
C ARG A 217 -32.22 0.31 -10.70
N ASP A 218 -31.99 1.55 -10.27
CA ASP A 218 -32.98 2.63 -10.39
C ASP A 218 -33.18 3.04 -11.85
N ALA A 219 -32.13 3.06 -12.66
CA ALA A 219 -32.21 3.26 -14.11
C ALA A 219 -33.02 2.14 -14.78
N ALA A 220 -32.71 0.87 -14.48
CA ALA A 220 -33.43 -0.29 -14.99
C ALA A 220 -34.92 -0.27 -14.59
N ARG A 221 -35.23 0.15 -13.36
CA ARG A 221 -36.62 0.33 -12.91
C ARG A 221 -37.33 1.43 -13.70
N ALA A 222 -36.68 2.58 -13.92
CA ALA A 222 -37.25 3.67 -14.70
C ALA A 222 -37.48 3.26 -16.16
N ASP A 223 -36.57 2.46 -16.76
CA ASP A 223 -36.74 1.86 -18.09
C ASP A 223 -37.92 0.89 -18.13
N ALA A 224 -38.05 0.01 -17.14
CA ALA A 224 -39.19 -0.91 -17.06
C ALA A 224 -40.53 -0.15 -16.92
N GLU A 225 -40.58 0.93 -16.15
CA GLU A 225 -41.75 1.80 -16.03
C GLU A 225 -42.07 2.52 -17.35
N ARG A 226 -41.05 3.02 -18.06
CA ARG A 226 -41.20 3.62 -19.40
C ARG A 226 -41.74 2.60 -20.40
N ALA A 227 -41.16 1.41 -20.45
CA ALA A 227 -41.61 0.32 -21.31
C ALA A 227 -43.06 -0.07 -21.00
N THR A 228 -43.42 -0.17 -19.71
CA THR A 228 -44.79 -0.46 -19.28
C THR A 228 -45.77 0.63 -19.73
N ARG A 229 -45.43 1.92 -19.57
CA ARG A 229 -46.27 3.03 -20.06
C ARG A 229 -46.42 3.00 -21.58
N SER A 230 -45.32 2.83 -22.32
CA SER A 230 -45.34 2.71 -23.78
C SER A 230 -46.19 1.54 -24.26
N ALA A 231 -46.13 0.40 -23.58
CA ALA A 231 -46.98 -0.76 -23.86
C ALA A 231 -48.47 -0.46 -23.60
N GLY A 232 -48.79 0.22 -22.49
CA GLY A 232 -50.15 0.67 -22.18
C GLY A 232 -50.72 1.64 -23.21
N GLU A 233 -49.92 2.61 -23.67
CA GLU A 233 -50.29 3.53 -24.75
C GLU A 233 -50.48 2.81 -26.09
N ALA A 234 -49.62 1.85 -26.41
CA ALA A 234 -49.75 1.03 -27.62
C ALA A 234 -51.02 0.18 -27.60
N LEU A 235 -51.36 -0.41 -26.45
CA LEU A 235 -52.62 -1.13 -26.25
C LEU A 235 -53.83 -0.21 -26.40
N THR A 236 -53.79 0.99 -25.82
CA THR A 236 -54.87 1.99 -25.95
C THR A 236 -55.05 2.41 -27.41
N ARG A 237 -53.96 2.71 -28.12
CA ARG A 237 -53.99 3.01 -29.57
C ARG A 237 -54.55 1.84 -30.38
N ALA A 238 -54.15 0.61 -30.07
CA ALA A 238 -54.65 -0.59 -30.73
C ALA A 238 -56.14 -0.85 -30.44
N GLN A 239 -56.66 -0.45 -29.28
CA GLN A 239 -58.09 -0.48 -28.97
C GLN A 239 -58.85 0.59 -29.76
N GLN A 240 -58.34 1.82 -29.79
CA GLN A 240 -58.93 2.91 -30.59
C GLN A 240 -59.01 2.55 -32.06
N LEU A 241 -57.90 2.07 -32.65
CA LEU A 241 -57.87 1.61 -34.05
C LEU A 241 -58.87 0.47 -34.31
N ARG A 242 -59.08 -0.43 -33.34
CA ARG A 242 -60.12 -1.46 -33.44
C ARG A 242 -61.51 -0.85 -33.45
N THR A 243 -61.82 0.06 -32.52
CA THR A 243 -63.10 0.76 -32.49
C THR A 243 -63.35 1.59 -33.74
N ASP A 244 -62.33 2.26 -34.27
CA ASP A 244 -62.41 3.02 -35.52
C ASP A 244 -62.63 2.10 -36.72
N ALA A 245 -61.95 0.94 -36.76
CA ALA A 245 -62.18 -0.08 -37.79
C ALA A 245 -63.59 -0.69 -37.71
N ASP A 246 -64.11 -0.92 -36.51
CA ASP A 246 -65.49 -1.37 -36.30
C ASP A 246 -66.49 -0.31 -36.78
N ARG A 247 -66.25 0.96 -36.45
CA ARG A 247 -67.07 2.08 -36.94
C ARG A 247 -67.04 2.18 -38.47
N ALA A 248 -65.85 2.18 -39.08
CA ALA A 248 -65.70 2.22 -40.53
C ALA A 248 -66.38 1.02 -41.21
N ARG A 249 -66.36 -0.17 -40.59
CA ARG A 249 -67.11 -1.34 -41.07
C ARG A 249 -68.61 -1.07 -41.03
N THR A 250 -69.15 -0.58 -39.92
CA THR A 250 -70.59 -0.24 -39.82
C THR A 250 -71.00 0.86 -40.79
N GLU A 251 -70.19 1.88 -41.00
CA GLU A 251 -70.41 2.94 -41.99
C GLU A 251 -70.39 2.39 -43.41
N THR A 252 -69.46 1.48 -43.72
CA THR A 252 -69.39 0.81 -45.02
C THR A 252 -70.61 -0.07 -45.26
N GLU A 253 -71.08 -0.80 -44.25
CA GLU A 253 -72.31 -1.60 -44.31
C GLU A 253 -73.54 -0.71 -44.53
N ALA A 254 -73.64 0.41 -43.81
CA ALA A 254 -74.71 1.40 -44.00
C ALA A 254 -74.66 2.03 -45.40
N ALA A 255 -73.48 2.39 -45.90
CA ALA A 255 -73.30 2.90 -47.25
C ALA A 255 -73.67 1.87 -48.32
N ARG A 256 -73.34 0.59 -48.12
CA ARG A 256 -73.76 -0.51 -48.99
C ARG A 256 -75.28 -0.70 -48.98
N ALA A 257 -75.91 -0.62 -47.81
CA ALA A 257 -77.37 -0.69 -47.69
C ALA A 257 -78.05 0.49 -48.40
N ALA A 258 -77.55 1.72 -48.19
CA ALA A 258 -78.04 2.91 -48.87
C ALA A 258 -77.83 2.84 -50.39
N ALA A 259 -76.69 2.33 -50.87
CA ALA A 259 -76.45 2.12 -52.29
C ALA A 259 -77.36 1.04 -52.88
N ALA A 260 -77.66 -0.03 -52.14
CA ALA A 260 -78.63 -1.04 -52.56
C ALA A 260 -80.05 -0.47 -52.65
N GLN A 261 -80.44 0.36 -51.68
CA GLN A 261 -81.72 1.06 -51.70
C GLN A 261 -81.81 2.03 -52.89
N ALA A 262 -80.78 2.85 -53.13
CA ALA A 262 -80.74 3.77 -54.27
C ALA A 262 -80.78 3.03 -55.62
N ARG A 263 -80.18 1.84 -55.72
CA ARG A 263 -80.30 0.96 -56.90
C ARG A 263 -81.74 0.47 -57.09
N GLN A 264 -82.39 0.01 -56.02
CA GLN A 264 -83.80 -0.40 -56.07
C GLN A 264 -84.71 0.76 -56.48
N GLU A 265 -84.51 1.95 -55.91
CA GLU A 265 -85.25 3.16 -56.29
C GLU A 265 -85.01 3.54 -57.75
N THR A 266 -83.77 3.41 -58.24
CA THR A 266 -83.43 3.65 -59.66
C THR A 266 -84.08 2.61 -60.58
N GLU A 267 -84.10 1.34 -60.19
CA GLU A 267 -84.77 0.26 -60.93
C GLU A 267 -86.29 0.48 -60.97
N GLN A 268 -86.89 0.89 -59.86
CA GLN A 268 -88.30 1.26 -59.79
C GLN A 268 -88.61 2.47 -60.68
N ALA A 269 -87.78 3.52 -60.65
CA ALA A 269 -87.93 4.69 -61.51
C ALA A 269 -87.78 4.34 -63.00
N ARG A 270 -86.87 3.42 -63.35
CA ARG A 270 -86.73 2.89 -64.72
C ARG A 270 -87.97 2.11 -65.15
N ALA A 271 -88.50 1.24 -64.31
CA ALA A 271 -89.74 0.51 -64.59
C ALA A 271 -90.92 1.45 -64.80
N GLN A 272 -91.05 2.49 -63.95
CA GLN A 272 -92.08 3.53 -64.10
C GLN A 272 -91.89 4.33 -65.42
N ALA A 273 -90.66 4.67 -65.79
CA ALA A 273 -90.38 5.37 -67.05
C ALA A 273 -90.65 4.49 -68.28
N GLU A 274 -90.36 3.19 -68.21
CA GLU A 274 -90.70 2.22 -69.27
C GLU A 274 -92.21 2.05 -69.41
N GLN A 275 -92.94 2.00 -68.30
CA GLN A 275 -94.39 1.94 -68.28
C GLN A 275 -95.01 3.22 -68.88
N ALA A 276 -94.53 4.40 -68.49
CA ALA A 276 -94.96 5.67 -69.07
C ALA A 276 -94.67 5.75 -70.58
N ARG A 277 -93.54 5.21 -71.06
CA ARG A 277 -93.21 5.11 -72.50
C ARG A 277 -94.09 4.11 -73.23
N ALA A 278 -94.52 3.02 -72.59
CA ALA A 278 -95.47 2.07 -73.16
C ALA A 278 -96.86 2.71 -73.29
N GLU A 279 -97.31 3.44 -72.27
CA GLU A 279 -98.56 4.21 -72.29
C GLU A 279 -98.54 5.31 -73.37
N GLN A 280 -97.42 6.03 -73.51
CA GLN A 280 -97.24 7.01 -74.59
C GLN A 280 -97.34 6.37 -75.98
N ARG A 281 -96.70 5.22 -76.18
CA ARG A 281 -96.77 4.48 -77.44
C ARG A 281 -98.19 3.99 -77.73
N ALA A 282 -98.89 3.47 -76.74
CA ALA A 282 -100.29 3.07 -76.88
C ALA A 282 -101.20 4.26 -77.24
N ALA A 283 -101.00 5.42 -76.60
CA ALA A 283 -101.73 6.64 -76.92
C ALA A 283 -101.44 7.16 -78.34
N GLN A 284 -100.20 7.01 -78.82
CA GLN A 284 -99.81 7.41 -80.16
C GLN A 284 -100.41 6.49 -81.22
N THR A 285 -100.38 5.17 -81.02
CA THR A 285 -101.07 4.20 -81.89
C THR A 285 -102.59 4.45 -81.92
N ALA A 286 -103.21 4.79 -80.78
CA ALA A 286 -104.63 5.13 -80.73
C ALA A 286 -104.96 6.41 -81.52
N ARG A 287 -104.08 7.42 -81.50
CA ARG A 287 -104.22 8.63 -82.34
C ARG A 287 -104.11 8.32 -83.82
N GLU A 288 -103.10 7.54 -84.23
CA GLU A 288 -102.91 7.15 -85.62
C GLU A 288 -104.11 6.35 -86.16
N GLN A 289 -104.70 5.48 -85.34
CA GLN A 289 -105.93 4.75 -85.66
C GLN A 289 -107.16 5.68 -85.78
N ALA A 290 -107.27 6.69 -84.91
CA ALA A 290 -108.34 7.68 -84.97
C ALA A 290 -108.24 8.58 -86.22
N ASP A 291 -107.02 8.99 -86.61
CA ASP A 291 -106.77 9.79 -87.81
C ASP A 291 -107.03 8.99 -89.09
N ALA A 292 -106.66 7.70 -89.11
CA ALA A 292 -107.00 6.78 -90.21
C ALA A 292 -108.53 6.60 -90.35
N ALA A 293 -109.24 6.44 -89.24
CA ALA A 293 -110.70 6.33 -89.23
C ALA A 293 -111.40 7.62 -89.68
N ALA A 294 -110.88 8.80 -89.29
CA ALA A 294 -111.41 10.08 -89.72
C ALA A 294 -111.19 10.34 -91.22
N THR A 295 -110.07 9.85 -91.77
CA THR A 295 -109.77 9.97 -93.20
C THR A 295 -110.66 9.04 -94.04
N ALA A 296 -110.89 7.81 -93.57
CA ALA A 296 -111.82 6.86 -94.21
C ALA A 296 -113.27 7.39 -94.21
N ALA A 297 -113.74 7.93 -93.08
CA ALA A 297 -115.09 8.49 -92.97
C ALA A 297 -115.32 9.71 -93.90
N ARG A 298 -114.29 10.52 -94.15
CA ARG A 298 -114.34 11.65 -95.09
C ARG A 298 -114.43 11.19 -96.55
N ALA A 299 -113.67 10.16 -96.92
CA ALA A 299 -113.73 9.56 -98.26
C ALA A 299 -115.11 8.94 -98.54
N GLU A 300 -115.70 8.24 -97.57
CA GLU A 300 -117.05 7.67 -97.69
C GLU A 300 -118.14 8.75 -97.82
N THR A 301 -117.98 9.90 -97.15
CA THR A 301 -118.95 11.01 -97.28
C THR A 301 -118.82 11.77 -98.61
N GLU A 302 -117.61 11.85 -99.19
CA GLU A 302 -117.42 12.41 -100.53
C GLU A 302 -117.99 11.50 -101.62
N ASP A 303 -117.78 10.18 -101.51
CA ASP A 303 -118.33 9.19 -102.45
C ASP A 303 -119.87 9.16 -102.40
N ALA A 304 -120.45 9.18 -101.20
CA ALA A 304 -121.91 9.26 -101.01
C ALA A 304 -122.52 10.55 -101.61
N ARG A 305 -121.81 11.69 -101.55
CA ARG A 305 -122.25 12.95 -102.19
C ARG A 305 -122.18 12.89 -103.71
N GLY A 306 -121.16 12.23 -104.26
CA GLY A 306 -121.04 11.98 -105.70
C GLY A 306 -122.20 11.13 -106.24
N VAL A 307 -122.55 10.05 -105.53
CA VAL A 307 -123.68 9.18 -105.89
C VAL A 307 -125.02 9.93 -105.82
N LEU A 308 -125.24 10.78 -104.81
CA LEU A 308 -126.47 11.56 -104.69
C LEU A 308 -126.61 12.59 -105.83
N ALA A 309 -125.52 13.28 -106.20
CA ALA A 309 -125.53 14.25 -107.29
C ALA A 309 -125.86 13.59 -108.64
N ALA A 310 -125.29 12.42 -108.92
CA ALA A 310 -125.60 11.65 -110.14
C ALA A 310 -127.08 11.23 -110.22
N ARG A 311 -127.65 10.72 -109.11
CA ARG A 311 -129.08 10.33 -109.05
C ARG A 311 -130.03 11.51 -109.20
N THR A 312 -129.64 12.70 -108.73
CA THR A 312 -130.45 13.91 -108.89
C THR A 312 -130.45 14.38 -110.35
N GLY A 313 -129.30 14.30 -111.03
CA GLY A 313 -129.19 14.57 -112.46
C GLY A 313 -130.01 13.62 -113.34
N GLU A 314 -130.00 12.31 -113.05
CA GLU A 314 -130.83 11.31 -113.76
C GLU A 314 -132.33 11.61 -113.63
N ARG A 315 -132.79 11.98 -112.43
CA ARG A 315 -134.19 12.31 -112.17
C ARG A 315 -134.64 13.55 -112.96
N ASP A 316 -133.81 14.58 -113.01
CA ASP A 316 -134.17 15.85 -113.67
C ASP A 316 -134.20 15.69 -115.21
N ALA A 317 -133.32 14.84 -115.77
CA ALA A 317 -133.37 14.46 -117.18
C ALA A 317 -134.66 13.70 -117.53
N LEU A 318 -135.04 12.71 -116.71
CA LEU A 318 -136.28 11.95 -116.90
C LEU A 318 -137.54 12.81 -116.76
N ALA A 319 -137.51 13.83 -115.88
CA ALA A 319 -138.61 14.79 -115.73
C ALA A 319 -138.78 15.68 -116.97
N ALA A 320 -137.66 16.11 -117.59
CA ALA A 320 -137.67 16.89 -118.83
C ALA A 320 -138.18 16.06 -120.02
N GLU A 321 -137.78 14.79 -120.13
CA GLU A 321 -138.26 13.87 -121.17
C GLU A 321 -139.76 13.57 -121.04
N LEU A 322 -140.26 13.38 -119.81
CA LEU A 322 -141.69 13.17 -119.55
C LEU A 322 -142.54 14.41 -119.90
N ALA A 323 -142.02 15.62 -119.65
CA ALA A 323 -142.68 16.87 -120.03
C ALA A 323 -142.75 17.04 -121.56
N ALA A 324 -141.67 16.71 -122.27
CA ALA A 324 -141.62 16.73 -123.73
C ALA A 324 -142.59 15.71 -124.35
N ALA A 325 -142.66 14.49 -123.79
CA ALA A 325 -143.60 13.45 -124.25
C ALA A 325 -145.07 13.86 -124.07
N ARG A 326 -145.41 14.54 -122.95
CA ARG A 326 -146.77 15.06 -122.70
C ARG A 326 -147.17 16.19 -123.66
N GLN A 327 -146.25 17.10 -123.97
CA GLN A 327 -146.51 18.14 -124.97
C GLN A 327 -146.69 17.56 -126.38
N ALA A 328 -145.90 16.56 -126.75
CA ALA A 328 -146.04 15.86 -128.03
C ALA A 328 -147.39 15.13 -128.15
N ALA A 329 -147.85 14.47 -127.07
CA ALA A 329 -149.15 13.82 -127.01
C ALA A 329 -150.30 14.83 -127.14
N GLY A 330 -150.26 15.96 -126.43
CA GLY A 330 -151.28 17.01 -126.55
C GLY A 330 -151.33 17.64 -127.95
N ALA A 331 -150.19 17.80 -128.62
CA ALA A 331 -150.13 18.29 -130.00
C ALA A 331 -150.70 17.26 -131.01
N ALA A 332 -150.55 15.97 -130.75
CA ALA A 332 -151.12 14.91 -131.58
C ALA A 332 -152.64 14.80 -131.41
N GLU A 333 -153.16 14.93 -130.19
CA GLU A 333 -154.59 14.93 -129.88
C GLU A 333 -155.31 16.13 -130.51
N ALA A 334 -154.71 17.32 -130.46
CA ALA A 334 -155.27 18.52 -131.11
C ALA A 334 -155.34 18.36 -132.64
N ARG A 335 -154.32 17.77 -133.27
CA ARG A 335 -154.32 17.47 -134.72
C ARG A 335 -155.38 16.41 -135.08
N LEU A 336 -155.56 15.40 -134.23
CA LEU A 336 -156.62 14.40 -134.41
C LEU A 336 -158.01 15.03 -134.35
N ALA A 337 -158.28 15.86 -133.34
CA ALA A 337 -159.55 16.58 -133.21
C ALA A 337 -159.84 17.48 -134.41
N GLU A 338 -158.82 18.20 -134.91
CA GLU A 338 -158.97 19.04 -136.11
C GLU A 338 -159.25 18.21 -137.37
N LEU A 339 -158.57 17.08 -137.55
CA LEU A 339 -158.82 16.17 -138.67
C LEU A 339 -160.22 15.52 -138.60
N THR A 340 -160.70 15.17 -137.40
CA THR A 340 -162.06 14.64 -137.20
C THR A 340 -163.13 15.66 -137.56
N VAL A 341 -162.96 16.94 -137.18
CA VAL A 341 -163.88 18.02 -137.56
C VAL A 341 -163.87 18.23 -139.08
N ARG A 342 -162.70 18.21 -139.73
CA ARG A 342 -162.60 18.34 -141.19
C ARG A 342 -163.23 17.16 -141.93
N LEU A 343 -163.09 15.94 -141.41
CA LEU A 343 -163.72 14.74 -141.97
C LEU A 343 -165.24 14.81 -141.86
N ALA A 344 -165.79 15.19 -140.70
CA ALA A 344 -167.22 15.35 -140.50
C ALA A 344 -167.82 16.44 -141.40
N ALA A 345 -167.09 17.55 -141.62
CA ALA A 345 -167.50 18.59 -142.57
C ALA A 345 -167.49 18.08 -144.03
N ALA A 346 -166.46 17.33 -144.42
CA ALA A 346 -166.37 16.75 -145.76
C ALA A 346 -167.46 15.68 -146.02
N GLU A 347 -167.83 14.90 -145.02
CA GLU A 347 -168.92 13.92 -145.09
C GLU A 347 -170.30 14.59 -145.17
N ALA A 348 -170.52 15.67 -144.40
CA ALA A 348 -171.74 16.46 -144.50
C ALA A 348 -171.91 17.14 -145.87
N ASP A 349 -170.81 17.65 -146.45
CA ASP A 349 -170.80 18.23 -147.79
C ASP A 349 -171.07 17.17 -148.88
N ARG A 350 -170.50 15.98 -148.75
CA ARG A 350 -170.76 14.82 -149.63
C ARG A 350 -172.22 14.40 -149.57
N ASP A 351 -172.79 14.27 -148.38
CA ASP A 351 -174.18 13.84 -148.20
C ASP A 351 -175.16 14.91 -148.69
N ALA A 352 -174.81 16.20 -148.54
CA ALA A 352 -175.56 17.30 -149.13
C ALA A 352 -175.45 17.33 -150.66
N ALA A 353 -174.32 16.92 -151.24
CA ALA A 353 -174.16 16.75 -152.68
C ALA A 353 -174.95 15.55 -153.21
N GLN A 354 -174.98 14.43 -152.49
CA GLN A 354 -175.77 13.24 -152.86
C GLN A 354 -177.28 13.48 -152.75
N ARG A 355 -177.74 14.19 -151.71
CA ARG A 355 -179.16 14.59 -151.62
C ARG A 355 -179.56 15.55 -152.73
N ARG A 356 -178.68 16.48 -153.13
CA ARG A 356 -178.92 17.36 -154.29
C ARG A 356 -178.93 16.59 -155.61
N ALA A 357 -178.06 15.58 -155.77
CA ALA A 357 -178.09 14.70 -156.93
C ALA A 357 -179.37 13.84 -156.99
N GLY A 358 -179.85 13.34 -155.83
CA GLY A 358 -181.12 12.63 -155.73
C GLY A 358 -182.32 13.51 -156.06
N GLN A 359 -182.37 14.72 -155.51
CA GLN A 359 -183.44 15.69 -155.84
C GLN A 359 -183.42 16.08 -157.32
N LEU A 360 -182.25 16.22 -157.95
CA LEU A 360 -182.16 16.49 -159.38
C LEU A 360 -182.59 15.28 -160.23
N ALA A 361 -182.32 14.05 -159.79
CA ALA A 361 -182.77 12.84 -160.47
C ALA A 361 -184.30 12.66 -160.38
N ASP A 362 -184.90 12.95 -159.22
CA ASP A 362 -186.34 12.91 -159.02
C ASP A 362 -187.03 14.03 -159.81
N GLN A 363 -186.44 15.24 -159.85
CA GLN A 363 -186.94 16.34 -160.67
C GLN A 363 -186.88 16.03 -162.17
N VAL A 364 -185.86 15.31 -162.66
CA VAL A 364 -185.78 14.85 -164.05
C VAL A 364 -186.80 13.74 -164.33
N SER A 365 -187.04 12.84 -163.37
CA SER A 365 -188.04 11.77 -163.48
C SER A 365 -189.48 12.31 -163.47
N ASP A 366 -189.74 13.33 -162.66
CA ASP A 366 -191.02 14.06 -162.62
C ASP A 366 -191.21 14.91 -163.87
N LEU A 367 -190.15 15.52 -164.42
CA LEU A 367 -190.23 16.22 -165.71
C LEU A 367 -190.50 15.25 -166.87
N ALA A 368 -189.90 14.05 -166.86
CA ALA A 368 -190.17 13.01 -167.86
C ALA A 368 -191.62 12.48 -167.75
N SER A 369 -192.12 12.32 -166.52
CA SER A 369 -193.49 11.90 -166.24
C SER A 369 -194.52 12.99 -166.59
N ALA A 370 -194.16 14.26 -166.42
CA ALA A 370 -195.00 15.41 -166.78
C ALA A 370 -195.04 15.66 -168.30
N LEU A 371 -193.92 15.43 -169.00
CA LEU A 371 -193.86 15.63 -170.46
C LEU A 371 -194.63 14.55 -171.25
N ALA A 372 -194.69 13.29 -170.81
CA ALA A 372 -195.42 12.26 -171.57
C ALA A 372 -196.93 12.19 -171.21
N ARG A 373 -197.34 12.61 -170.00
CA ARG A 373 -198.76 12.89 -169.72
C ARG A 373 -199.30 14.06 -170.57
N LEU A 374 -198.44 14.87 -171.18
CA LEU A 374 -198.84 15.90 -172.15
C LEU A 374 -199.02 15.38 -173.58
N SER A 375 -198.41 14.26 -173.99
CA SER A 375 -198.66 13.68 -175.34
C SER A 375 -199.93 12.83 -175.40
N THR A 376 -200.59 12.60 -174.27
CA THR A 376 -201.86 11.84 -174.17
C THR A 376 -203.10 12.74 -174.17
N ARG A 377 -202.98 14.07 -174.41
CA ARG A 377 -204.12 14.99 -174.28
C ARG A 377 -204.37 16.02 -175.39
N THR A 378 -203.64 16.01 -176.50
CA THR A 378 -203.99 16.79 -177.71
C THR A 378 -203.51 16.07 -178.96
N GLY A 379 -204.43 15.51 -179.75
CA GLY A 379 -204.20 15.00 -181.11
C GLY A 379 -204.49 13.53 -181.28
#